data_AF-A0A7C0YFB2-F1
#
_entry.id   AF-A0A7C0YFB2-F1
#
_cell.length_a   1.000
_cell.length_b   1.000
_cell.length_c   1.000
_cell.angle_alpha   90.00
_cell.angle_beta   90.00
_cell.angle_gamma   90.00
#
_symmetry.space_group_name_H-M   'P 1'
#
loop_
_entity.id
_entity.type
_entity.pdbx_description
1 polymer ?
#
loop_
_entity_poly.entity_id
_entity_poly.type
_entity_poly.pdbx_seq_one_letter_code
_entity_poly.pdbx_strand_id
1 'polypeptide(L)' 'KEIVKTIPKGRIAETADVVGAVLFLASDLSNFITGEVITVDGGAMTM' A
#
# COMPACT_ATOMS: atom_id res chain seq x y z
N LYS A 1 -20.10 -6.16 6.20
CA LYS A 1 -18.64 -5.96 6.38
C LYS A 1 -18.38 -4.45 6.42
N GLU A 2 -18.55 -3.81 7.57
CA GLU A 2 -18.45 -2.35 7.70
C GLU A 2 -17.07 -1.81 7.28
N ILE A 3 -16.00 -2.55 7.60
CA ILE A 3 -14.61 -2.21 7.25
C ILE A 3 -14.41 -2.04 5.72
N VAL A 4 -15.12 -2.80 4.88
CA VAL A 4 -14.94 -2.70 3.43
C VAL A 4 -15.48 -1.37 2.89
N LYS A 5 -16.51 -0.80 3.53
CA LYS A 5 -17.09 0.49 3.12
C LYS A 5 -16.14 1.66 3.38
N THR A 6 -15.20 1.51 4.31
CA THR A 6 -14.20 2.54 4.62
C THR A 6 -12.98 2.46 3.71
N ILE A 7 -12.95 1.54 2.73
CA ILE A 7 -11.86 1.37 1.78
C ILE A 7 -12.35 1.79 0.39
N PRO A 8 -11.80 2.85 -0.23
CA PRO A 8 -12.20 3.30 -1.57
C PRO A 8 -12.09 2.22 -2.64
N LYS A 9 -11.06 1.38 -2.55
CA LYS A 9 -10.91 0.21 -3.43
C LYS A 9 -11.97 -0.88 -3.24
N GLY A 10 -12.84 -0.77 -2.24
CA GLY A 10 -14.02 -1.63 -2.07
C GLY A 10 -13.70 -3.07 -1.67
N ARG A 11 -12.49 -3.37 -1.18
CA ARG A 11 -12.08 -4.68 -0.69
C ARG A 11 -10.94 -4.60 0.32
N ILE A 12 -10.77 -5.66 1.10
CA ILE A 12 -9.57 -5.86 1.91
C ILE A 12 -8.38 -6.14 0.98
N ALA A 13 -7.22 -5.60 1.33
CA ALA A 13 -5.98 -5.88 0.60
C ALA A 13 -5.59 -7.36 0.73
N GLU A 14 -5.01 -7.90 -0.33
CA GLU A 14 -4.40 -9.22 -0.34
C GLU A 14 -2.88 -9.08 -0.36
N THR A 15 -2.15 -10.18 -0.11
CA THR A 15 -0.68 -10.17 -0.14
C THR A 15 -0.14 -9.61 -1.45
N ALA A 16 -0.80 -9.89 -2.58
CA ALA A 16 -0.40 -9.39 -3.89
C ALA A 16 -0.39 -7.84 -3.99
N ASP A 17 -1.20 -7.13 -3.19
CA ASP A 17 -1.26 -5.67 -3.23
C ASP A 17 -0.02 -4.99 -2.62
N VAL A 18 0.65 -5.62 -1.65
CA VAL A 18 1.83 -5.05 -0.98
C VAL A 18 3.15 -5.46 -1.64
N VAL A 19 3.17 -6.57 -2.39
CA VAL A 19 4.38 -7.12 -3.03
C VAL A 19 5.07 -6.07 -3.91
N GLY A 20 4.31 -5.30 -4.71
CA GLY A 20 4.90 -4.29 -5.59
C GLY A 20 5.64 -3.18 -4.83
N ALA A 21 5.06 -2.68 -3.72
CA ALA A 21 5.69 -1.65 -2.90
C ALA A 21 6.96 -2.17 -2.22
N VAL A 22 6.92 -3.41 -1.73
CA VAL A 22 8.10 -4.07 -1.12
C VAL A 22 9.19 -4.29 -2.15
N LEU A 23 8.86 -4.80 -3.34
CA LEU A 23 9.83 -5.01 -4.41
C LEU A 23 10.47 -3.70 -4.87
N PHE A 24 9.68 -2.61 -4.97
CA PHE A 24 10.21 -1.29 -5.28
C PHE A 24 11.25 -0.86 -4.23
N LEU A 25 10.88 -0.87 -2.94
CA LEU A 25 11.75 -0.47 -1.84
C LEU A 25 12.99 -1.36 -1.66
N ALA A 26 12.90 -2.64 -2.05
CA ALA A 26 14.00 -3.59 -1.99
C ALA A 26 14.91 -3.55 -3.23
N SER A 27 14.54 -2.78 -4.26
CA SER A 27 15.28 -2.72 -5.54
C SER A 27 16.13 -1.46 -5.65
N ASP A 28 17.01 -1.42 -6.65
CA ASP A 28 17.80 -0.23 -6.98
C ASP A 28 16.93 0.96 -7.44
N LEU A 29 15.65 0.74 -7.77
CA LEU A 29 14.72 1.82 -8.15
C LEU A 29 14.49 2.81 -7.02
N SER A 30 14.73 2.43 -5.77
CA SER A 30 14.57 3.29 -4.59
C SER A 30 15.92 3.69 -3.96
N ASN A 31 17.04 3.69 -4.69
CA ASN A 31 18.39 3.84 -4.10
C ASN A 31 18.66 5.17 -3.36
N PHE A 32 17.81 6.18 -3.54
CA PHE A 32 17.90 7.48 -2.86
C PHE A 32 16.66 7.77 -2.00
N ILE A 33 15.81 6.77 -1.78
CA ILE A 33 14.61 6.87 -0.96
C ILE A 33 14.85 6.11 0.35
N THR A 34 14.83 6.82 1.46
CA THR A 34 15.01 6.28 2.82
C THR A 34 14.20 7.10 3.82
N GLY A 35 13.76 6.47 4.91
CA GLY A 35 12.90 7.11 5.92
C GLY A 35 11.45 7.38 5.48
N GLU A 36 11.06 6.84 4.32
CA GLU A 36 9.74 7.06 3.71
C GLU A 36 8.73 5.96 4.09
N VAL A 37 7.43 6.28 4.10
CA VAL A 37 6.35 5.33 4.37
C VAL A 37 5.42 5.25 3.16
N ILE A 38 5.48 4.14 2.42
CA ILE A 38 4.54 3.86 1.34
C ILE A 38 3.29 3.18 1.91
N THR A 39 2.20 3.91 2.03
CA THR A 39 0.92 3.38 2.49
C THR A 39 0.24 2.54 1.39
N VAL A 40 -0.07 1.28 1.71
CA VAL A 40 -0.81 0.36 0.84
C VAL A 40 -2.11 -0.06 1.53
N ASP A 41 -3.10 0.83 1.53
CA ASP A 41 -4.35 0.67 2.29
C ASP A 41 -5.62 0.76 1.43
N GLY A 42 -5.47 0.88 0.11
CA GLY A 42 -6.58 1.05 -0.81
C GLY A 42 -7.32 2.39 -0.67
N GLY A 43 -6.71 3.39 0.00
CA GLY A 43 -7.23 4.74 0.23
C GLY A 43 -7.99 4.92 1.55
N ALA A 44 -7.88 3.97 2.48
CA ALA A 44 -8.65 3.97 3.73
C ALA A 44 -8.28 5.14 4.68
N MET A 45 -7.05 5.62 4.65
CA MET A 45 -6.55 6.68 5.55
C MET A 45 -6.69 8.10 4.98
N THR A 46 -7.05 8.26 3.71
CA THR A 46 -7.06 9.57 3.03
C THR A 46 -8.48 10.16 2.87
N MET A 47 -9.51 9.50 3.41
CA MET A 47 -10.90 9.98 3.40
C MET A 47 -11.29 10.74 4.66
#